data_AF-A0A3D2TZP4-F1
#
_entry.id   AF-A0A3D2TZP4-F1
#
_cell.length_a   1.000
_cell.length_b   1.000
_cell.length_c   1.000
_cell.angle_alpha   90.00
_cell.angle_beta   90.00
_cell.angle_gamma   90.00
#
_symmetry.space_group_name_H-M   'P 1'
#
loop_
_entity.id
_entity.type
_entity.pdbx_description
1 polymer ?
#
loop_
_entity_poly.entity_id
_entity_poly.type
_entity_poly.pdbx_seq_one_letter_code
_entity_poly.pdbx_strand_id
1 'polypeptide(L)' 'WGGEIGRLPVTEGDPVTGGRDHNGQGFTNWLAGGGFKGGITYGETDEVGHRAVVDKVTPNDFQATL' A
#
# COMPACT_ATOMS: atom_id res chain seq x y z
N TRP A 1 1.52 -2.71 11.05
CA TRP A 1 2.35 -1.52 10.89
C TRP A 1 2.30 -1.04 9.45
N GLY A 2 1.93 0.22 9.27
CA GLY A 2 1.88 0.92 8.00
C GLY A 2 1.64 2.41 8.23
N GLY A 3 1.76 3.20 7.16
CA GLY A 3 1.49 4.64 7.17
C GLY A 3 0.06 4.96 6.74
N GLU A 4 -0.29 6.25 6.77
CA GLU A 4 -1.58 6.76 6.30
C GLU A 4 -1.79 6.56 4.78
N ILE A 5 -0.69 6.57 4.02
CA ILE A 5 -0.66 6.53 2.55
C ILE A 5 0.57 5.77 2.03
N GLY A 6 0.56 5.43 0.74
CA GLY A 6 1.70 4.86 0.02
C GLY A 6 2.62 5.89 -0.63
N ARG A 7 3.56 5.37 -1.43
CA ARG A 7 4.47 6.17 -2.26
C ARG A 7 4.46 5.70 -3.70
N LEU A 8 4.34 6.63 -4.63
CA LEU A 8 4.32 6.37 -6.06
C LEU A 8 5.72 5.97 -6.58
N PRO A 9 5.81 5.28 -7.73
CA PRO A 9 7.08 5.04 -8.42
C PRO A 9 7.60 6.29 -9.17
N VAL A 10 7.04 7.47 -8.89
CA VAL A 10 7.40 8.75 -9.49
C VAL A 10 7.67 9.80 -8.42
N THR A 11 8.35 10.87 -8.82
CA THR A 11 8.64 12.05 -8.01
C THR A 11 7.95 13.25 -8.64
N GLU A 12 7.38 14.12 -7.82
CA GLU A 12 7.03 15.48 -8.24
C GLU A 12 8.27 16.36 -8.13
N GLY A 13 8.72 16.93 -9.25
CA GLY A 13 9.91 17.79 -9.30
C GLY A 13 11.20 17.06 -9.66
N ASP A 14 12.30 17.43 -9.02
CA ASP A 14 13.64 16.95 -9.38
C ASP A 14 13.83 15.47 -8.96
N PRO A 15 14.17 14.56 -9.90
CA PRO A 15 14.24 13.13 -9.61
C PRO A 15 15.49 12.70 -8.82
N VAL A 16 16.49 13.57 -8.66
CA VAL A 16 17.74 13.27 -7.94
C VAL A 16 17.65 13.68 -6.48
N THR A 17 17.01 14.82 -6.22
CA THR A 17 16.89 15.44 -4.88
C THR A 17 15.50 15.29 -4.28
N GLY A 18 14.48 15.08 -5.11
CA GLY A 18 13.09 14.88 -4.70
C GLY A 18 12.78 13.45 -4.28
N GLY A 19 11.96 13.31 -3.24
CA GLY A 19 11.44 12.01 -2.81
C GLY A 19 10.24 11.55 -3.63
N ARG A 20 9.91 10.26 -3.50
CA ARG A 20 8.71 9.67 -4.12
C ARG A 20 7.43 10.37 -3.67
N ASP A 21 6.53 10.58 -4.60
CA ASP A 21 5.27 11.27 -4.35
C ASP A 21 4.25 10.40 -3.59
N HIS A 22 3.17 11.01 -3.10
CA HIS A 22 2.13 10.44 -2.26
C HIS A 22 1.22 9.52 -3.11
N ASN A 23 1.00 8.28 -2.65
CA ASN A 23 0.11 7.33 -3.31
C ASN A 23 -1.14 7.03 -2.46
N GLY A 24 -2.27 7.60 -2.85
CA GLY A 24 -3.59 7.27 -2.27
C GLY A 24 -4.31 6.13 -2.99
N GLN A 25 -3.78 5.63 -4.10
CA GLN A 25 -4.43 4.64 -4.98
C GLN A 25 -4.00 3.19 -4.70
N GLY A 26 -2.86 3.00 -4.01
CA GLY A 26 -2.38 1.68 -3.62
C GLY A 26 -1.21 1.75 -2.65
N PHE A 27 -1.28 0.98 -1.57
CA PHE A 27 -0.21 0.86 -0.59
C PHE A 27 -0.31 -0.43 0.23
N THR A 28 0.79 -0.82 0.85
CA THR A 28 0.90 -2.07 1.61
C THR A 28 0.94 -1.78 3.10
N ASN A 29 0.20 -2.58 3.88
CA ASN A 29 0.31 -2.65 5.32
C ASN A 29 0.94 -3.99 5.73
N TRP A 30 1.85 -3.97 6.70
CA TRP A 30 2.44 -5.18 7.26
C TRP A 30 1.73 -5.58 8.55
N LEU A 31 1.44 -6.87 8.75
CA LEU A 31 0.71 -7.36 9.93
C LEU A 31 1.43 -8.57 10.54
N ALA A 32 1.30 -8.71 11.86
CA ALA A 32 1.80 -9.84 12.62
C ALA A 32 0.92 -10.08 13.86
N GLY A 33 0.77 -11.35 14.28
CA GLY A 33 -0.07 -11.73 15.42
C GLY A 33 -1.57 -11.70 15.10
N GLY A 34 -2.42 -11.54 16.12
CA GLY A 34 -3.87 -11.32 15.94
C GLY A 34 -4.65 -12.45 15.26
N GLY A 35 -4.09 -13.67 15.17
CA GLY A 35 -4.72 -14.78 14.44
C GLY A 35 -4.59 -14.69 12.91
N PHE A 36 -3.87 -13.69 12.38
CA PHE A 36 -3.56 -13.63 10.96
C PHE A 36 -2.77 -14.86 10.50
N LYS A 37 -3.13 -15.41 9.34
CA LYS A 37 -2.39 -16.50 8.72
C LYS A 37 -0.98 -16.02 8.35
N GLY A 38 0.05 -16.63 8.92
CA GLY A 38 1.44 -16.28 8.64
C GLY A 38 1.89 -16.64 7.22
N GLY A 39 2.84 -15.86 6.68
CA GLY A 39 3.50 -16.16 5.40
C GLY A 39 2.64 -15.93 4.16
N ILE A 40 1.63 -15.07 4.24
CA ILE A 40 0.77 -14.74 3.10
C ILE A 40 0.98 -13.29 2.63
N THR A 41 0.59 -13.07 1.38
CA THR A 41 0.35 -11.74 0.79
C THR A 41 -1.07 -11.75 0.24
N TYR A 42 -1.79 -10.64 0.37
CA TYR A 42 -3.18 -10.51 -0.08
C TYR A 42 -3.32 -9.22 -0.89
N GLY A 43 -3.89 -9.33 -2.09
CA GLY A 43 -3.99 -8.24 -3.06
C GLY A 43 -2.66 -7.91 -3.74
N GLU A 44 -2.75 -7.15 -4.83
CA GLU A 44 -1.61 -6.75 -5.66
C GLU A 44 -1.82 -5.35 -6.25
N THR A 45 -0.72 -4.66 -6.52
CA THR A 45 -0.70 -3.43 -7.33
C THR A 45 -0.48 -3.73 -8.80
N ASP A 46 -0.73 -2.75 -9.67
CA ASP A 46 -0.31 -2.84 -11.07
C ASP A 46 1.22 -3.04 -11.20
N GLU A 47 1.67 -3.35 -12.41
CA GLU A 47 3.07 -3.70 -12.72
C GLU A 47 4.09 -2.63 -12.29
N VAL A 48 3.65 -1.38 -12.15
CA VAL A 48 4.52 -0.26 -11.77
C VAL A 48 4.31 0.18 -10.31
N GLY A 49 3.35 -0.42 -9.58
CA GLY A 49 3.07 -0.08 -8.19
C GLY A 49 2.25 1.21 -8.01
N HIS A 50 1.50 1.64 -9.03
CA HIS A 50 0.75 2.89 -9.01
C HIS A 50 -0.62 2.75 -8.34
N ARG A 51 -1.36 1.67 -8.57
CA ARG A 51 -2.68 1.44 -7.93
C ARG A 51 -2.90 -0.01 -7.54
N ALA A 52 -3.76 -0.26 -6.55
CA ALA A 52 -4.23 -1.62 -6.25
C ALA A 52 -5.15 -2.14 -7.38
N VAL A 53 -4.92 -3.37 -7.84
CA VAL A 53 -5.63 -3.97 -8.98
C VAL A 53 -6.27 -5.32 -8.66
N VAL A 54 -5.70 -6.11 -7.75
CA VAL A 54 -6.24 -7.42 -7.30
C VAL A 54 -6.68 -7.33 -5.85
N ASP A 55 -7.81 -7.96 -5.52
CA ASP A 55 -8.35 -8.12 -4.16
C ASP A 55 -8.25 -6.87 -3.29
N LYS A 56 -8.80 -5.78 -3.81
CA LYS A 56 -8.67 -4.44 -3.22
C LYS A 56 -9.40 -4.36 -1.88
N VAL A 57 -8.74 -3.76 -0.89
CA VAL A 57 -9.32 -3.47 0.42
C VAL A 57 -9.25 -1.97 0.65
N THR A 58 -10.39 -1.37 1.04
CA THR A 58 -10.40 0.04 1.43
C THR A 58 -9.97 0.20 2.89
N PRO A 59 -9.43 1.36 3.30
CA PRO A 59 -9.06 1.59 4.70
C PRO A 59 -10.22 1.37 5.68
N ASN A 60 -11.44 1.74 5.28
CA ASN A 60 -12.64 1.55 6.10
C ASN A 60 -12.96 0.07 6.32
N ASP A 61 -12.95 -0.73 5.25
CA ASP A 61 -13.21 -2.17 5.35
C ASP A 61 -12.12 -2.86 6.17
N PHE A 62 -10.86 -2.46 5.96
CA PHE A 62 -9.74 -2.99 6.73
C PHE A 62 -9.94 -2.77 8.23
N GLN A 63 -10.18 -1.52 8.65
CA GLN A 63 -10.39 -1.18 10.07
C GLN A 63 -11.61 -1.86 10.68
N ALA A 64 -12.66 -2.13 9.89
CA ALA A 64 -13.86 -2.84 10.36
C ALA A 64 -13.62 -4.34 10.64
N THR A 65 -12.49 -4.90 10.18
CA THR A 65 -12.17 -6.34 10.26
C THR A 65 -11.02 -6.68 11.21
N LEU A 66 -10.43 -5.67 11.86
CA LEU A 66 -9.32 -5.83 12.83
C LEU A 66 -9.80 -6.04 14.26
#